data_AF-A0A7K6GD36-F1
#
_entry.id   AF-A0A7K6GD36-F1
#
_cell.length_a   1.000
_cell.length_b   1.000
_cell.length_c   1.000
_cell.angle_alpha   90.00
_cell.angle_beta   90.00
_cell.angle_gamma   90.00
#
_symmetry.space_group_name_H-M   'P 1'
#
loop_
_entity.id
_entity.type
_entity.pdbx_description
1 polymer ?
#
loop_
_entity_poly.entity_id
_entity_poly.type
_entity_poly.pdbx_seq_one_letter_code
_entity_poly.pdbx_strand_id
1 'polypeptide(L)'
;RGKSVRTITFEQFKEALQELSKKRFKGKSDEEALQEMYKLIEGKGPGLTGVTKTVASPTVSRLTDTSKFTGSHKERFDASGKGKGKAGREDLVDNSGYVSGYKHAGTYDHKVQGNK
;
A
#
# COMPACT_ATOMS: atom_id res chain seq x y z
N ARG A 1 12.22 14.52 -2.00
CA ARG A 1 11.34 13.40 -2.44
C ARG A 1 10.68 12.75 -1.24
N GLY A 2 9.37 12.91 -1.08
CA GLY A 2 8.59 12.28 0.00
C GLY A 2 8.37 10.80 -0.29
N LYS A 3 8.99 9.91 0.50
CA LYS A 3 8.97 8.44 0.29
C LYS A 3 7.58 7.79 0.50
N SER A 4 6.55 8.56 0.83
CA SER A 4 5.21 8.08 1.21
C SER A 4 4.06 8.65 0.36
N VAL A 5 4.33 9.54 -0.59
CA VAL A 5 3.25 10.17 -1.38
C VAL A 5 3.01 9.35 -2.65
N ARG A 6 1.75 8.96 -2.88
CA ARG A 6 1.33 8.13 -4.01
C ARG A 6 1.08 8.93 -5.30
N THR A 7 1.03 10.26 -5.20
CA THR A 7 0.76 11.20 -6.31
C THR A 7 1.79 12.34 -6.30
N ILE A 8 1.96 12.99 -7.44
CA ILE A 8 2.85 14.16 -7.58
C ILE A 8 2.02 15.43 -7.69
N THR A 9 2.54 16.54 -7.20
CA THR A 9 1.95 17.87 -7.40
C THR A 9 2.23 18.37 -8.82
N PHE A 10 1.52 19.43 -9.25
CA PHE A 10 1.76 20.02 -10.57
C PHE A 10 3.15 20.62 -10.72
N GLU A 11 3.72 21.16 -9.64
CA GLU A 11 5.10 21.66 -9.63
C GLU A 11 6.11 20.52 -9.83
N GLN A 12 5.94 19.41 -9.09
CA GLN A 12 6.76 18.21 -9.26
C GLN A 12 6.61 17.60 -10.66
N PHE A 13 5.42 17.71 -11.25
CA PHE A 13 5.18 17.30 -12.63
C PHE A 13 5.97 18.16 -13.62
N LYS A 14 5.99 19.49 -13.46
CA LYS A 14 6.82 20.40 -14.27
C LYS A 14 8.31 20.09 -14.16
N GLU A 15 8.81 19.87 -12.93
CA GLU A 15 10.20 19.45 -12.71
C GLU A 15 10.51 18.13 -13.40
N ALA A 16 9.60 17.15 -13.31
CA ALA A 16 9.76 15.87 -13.99
C ALA A 16 9.80 16.03 -15.53
N LEU A 17 9.00 16.93 -16.12
CA LEU A 17 9.05 17.22 -17.54
C LEU A 17 10.38 17.85 -17.97
N GLN A 18 11.00 18.67 -17.11
CA GLN A 18 12.34 19.21 -17.35
C GLN A 18 13.43 18.13 -17.29
N GLU A 19 13.34 17.18 -16.37
CA GLU A 19 14.26 16.04 -16.35
C GLU A 19 14.10 15.15 -17.60
N LEU A 20 12.85 14.99 -18.09
CA LEU A 20 12.56 14.21 -19.29
C LEU A 20 12.99 14.91 -20.58
N SER A 21 12.82 16.23 -20.68
CA SER A 21 13.23 17.00 -21.87
C SER A 21 14.73 16.87 -22.13
N LYS A 22 15.56 16.98 -21.09
CA LYS A 22 17.02 16.80 -21.16
C LYS A 22 17.43 15.41 -21.65
N LYS A 23 16.68 14.37 -21.27
CA LYS A 23 16.94 12.99 -21.70
C LYS A 23 16.53 12.74 -23.16
N ARG A 24 15.42 13.34 -23.59
CA ARG A 24 14.80 13.10 -24.90
C ARG A 24 15.41 13.94 -26.02
N PHE A 25 15.75 15.19 -25.74
CA PHE A 25 16.27 16.18 -26.68
C PHE A 25 17.71 16.56 -26.34
N LYS A 26 18.61 15.59 -26.46
CA LYS A 26 20.05 15.81 -26.26
C LYS A 26 20.58 16.71 -27.39
N GLY A 27 20.99 17.93 -27.07
CA GLY A 27 21.58 18.88 -28.03
C GLY A 27 20.75 20.12 -28.34
N LYS A 28 19.58 20.29 -27.72
CA LYS A 28 18.82 21.56 -27.74
C LYS A 28 19.04 22.32 -26.44
N SER A 29 18.74 23.63 -26.44
CA SER A 29 18.75 24.41 -25.20
C SER A 29 17.68 23.90 -24.23
N ASP A 30 17.90 24.07 -22.93
CA ASP A 30 16.99 23.59 -21.89
C ASP A 30 15.55 24.11 -22.09
N GLU A 31 15.41 25.34 -22.57
CA GLU A 31 14.13 26.01 -22.81
C GLU A 31 13.42 25.45 -24.05
N GLU A 32 14.13 25.26 -25.16
CA GLU A 32 13.58 24.69 -26.39
C GLU A 32 13.14 23.23 -26.19
N ALA A 33 13.96 22.45 -25.49
CA ALA A 33 13.64 21.07 -25.15
C ALA A 33 12.37 20.95 -24.29
N LEU A 34 12.18 21.88 -23.36
CA LEU A 34 10.97 21.97 -22.55
C LEU A 34 9.73 22.35 -23.37
N GLN A 35 9.84 23.34 -24.25
CA GLN A 35 8.74 23.73 -25.12
C GLN A 35 8.32 22.60 -26.06
N GLU A 36 9.27 21.85 -26.62
CA GLU A 36 8.96 20.67 -27.43
C GLU A 36 8.29 19.56 -26.63
N MET A 37 8.70 19.35 -25.37
CA MET A 37 8.01 18.43 -24.48
C MET A 37 6.56 18.87 -24.20
N TYR A 38 6.31 20.15 -23.98
CA TYR A 38 4.95 20.65 -23.80
C TYR A 38 4.10 20.45 -25.06
N LYS A 39 4.62 20.78 -26.24
CA LYS A 39 3.92 20.54 -27.53
C LYS A 39 3.55 19.08 -27.76
N LEU A 40 4.32 18.13 -27.23
CA LEU A 40 4.00 16.71 -27.33
C LEU A 40 2.83 16.27 -26.45
N ILE A 41 2.55 17.01 -25.37
CA ILE A 41 1.54 16.68 -24.36
C ILE A 41 0.27 17.52 -24.56
N GLU A 42 0.44 18.78 -24.93
CA GLU A 42 -0.65 19.73 -25.12
C GLU A 42 -1.64 19.22 -26.18
N GLY A 43 -2.93 19.24 -25.84
CA GLY A 43 -4.00 18.73 -26.69
C GLY A 43 -4.15 17.21 -26.74
N LYS A 44 -3.29 16.43 -26.08
CA LYS A 44 -3.45 14.97 -25.99
C LYS A 44 -4.16 14.56 -24.70
N GLY A 45 -5.24 13.81 -24.85
CA GLY A 45 -5.91 13.18 -23.71
C GLY A 45 -5.18 11.92 -23.24
N PRO A 46 -5.40 11.49 -21.98
CA PRO A 46 -4.91 10.21 -21.50
C PRO A 46 -5.59 9.09 -22.30
N GLY A 47 -4.84 8.48 -23.23
CA GLY A 47 -5.33 7.43 -24.09
C GLY A 47 -4.22 6.45 -24.44
N LEU A 48 -4.44 5.17 -24.18
CA LEU A 48 -3.54 4.11 -24.61
C LEU A 48 -3.85 3.78 -26.07
N THR A 49 -3.04 4.25 -27.01
CA THR A 49 -3.16 3.86 -28.42
C THR A 49 -2.54 2.49 -28.64
N GLY A 50 -3.34 1.50 -29.05
CA GLY A 50 -2.86 0.17 -29.45
C GLY A 50 -2.48 -0.79 -28.32
N VAL A 51 -2.77 -0.48 -27.06
CA VAL A 51 -2.46 -1.37 -25.93
C VAL A 51 -3.63 -2.32 -25.66
N THR A 52 -3.34 -3.59 -25.42
CA THR A 52 -4.31 -4.55 -24.86
C THR A 52 -4.89 -3.97 -23.58
N LYS A 53 -6.23 -3.87 -23.51
CA LYS A 53 -6.96 -3.45 -22.30
C LYS A 53 -6.35 -4.18 -21.09
N THR A 54 -6.09 -3.47 -20.00
CA THR A 54 -5.69 -4.11 -18.74
C THR A 54 -6.79 -5.08 -18.35
N VAL A 55 -6.60 -6.37 -18.67
CA VAL A 55 -7.50 -7.40 -18.19
C VAL A 55 -7.21 -7.46 -16.71
N ALA A 56 -8.15 -6.98 -15.89
CA ALA A 56 -8.27 -7.43 -14.52
C ALA A 56 -8.55 -8.93 -14.62
N SER A 57 -7.48 -9.72 -14.76
CA SER A 57 -7.59 -11.13 -15.08
C SER A 57 -8.41 -11.77 -13.98
N PRO A 58 -9.55 -12.41 -14.30
CA PRO A 58 -10.33 -13.12 -13.30
C PRO A 58 -9.49 -14.15 -12.56
N THR A 59 -8.41 -14.63 -13.17
CA THR A 59 -7.42 -15.51 -12.55
C THR A 59 -6.59 -14.79 -11.50
N VAL A 60 -6.10 -13.58 -11.78
CA VAL A 60 -5.34 -12.79 -10.79
C VAL A 60 -6.24 -12.40 -9.62
N SER A 61 -7.48 -11.97 -9.88
CA SER A 61 -8.46 -11.68 -8.82
C SER A 61 -8.75 -12.91 -7.95
N ARG A 62 -8.87 -14.11 -8.55
CA ARG A 62 -9.02 -15.37 -7.79
C ARG A 62 -7.78 -15.72 -6.96
N LEU A 63 -6.58 -15.37 -7.44
CA LEU A 63 -5.32 -15.67 -6.75
C LEU A 63 -5.00 -14.68 -5.62
N THR A 64 -5.57 -13.48 -5.64
CA THR A 64 -5.29 -12.41 -4.65
C THR A 64 -6.48 -12.07 -3.75
N ASP A 65 -7.56 -12.85 -3.79
CA ASP A 65 -8.74 -12.65 -2.95
C ASP A 65 -8.55 -13.28 -1.56
N THR A 66 -8.21 -12.44 -0.59
CA THR A 66 -7.93 -12.80 0.80
C THR A 66 -9.18 -13.20 1.56
N SER A 67 -10.38 -12.84 1.08
CA SER A 67 -11.66 -13.24 1.68
C SER A 67 -11.91 -14.74 1.59
N LYS A 68 -11.27 -15.39 0.62
CA LYS A 68 -11.35 -16.84 0.38
C LYS A 68 -10.27 -17.64 1.11
N PHE A 69 -9.40 -16.99 1.86
CA PHE A 69 -8.40 -17.70 2.67
C PHE A 69 -9.10 -18.47 3.79
N THR A 70 -8.88 -19.78 3.81
CA THR A 70 -9.41 -20.71 4.81
C THR A 70 -8.28 -21.42 5.54
N GLY A 71 -8.60 -22.04 6.68
CA GLY A 71 -7.62 -22.76 7.51
C GLY A 71 -6.39 -21.92 7.86
N SER A 72 -5.20 -22.50 7.69
CA SER A 72 -3.92 -21.89 8.07
C SER A 72 -3.59 -20.58 7.33
N HIS A 73 -4.14 -20.35 6.13
CA HIS A 73 -3.91 -19.11 5.41
C HIS A 73 -4.62 -17.92 6.08
N LYS A 74 -5.77 -18.14 6.73
CA LYS A 74 -6.50 -17.08 7.45
C LYS A 74 -5.74 -16.59 8.70
N GLU A 75 -5.05 -17.52 9.36
CA GLU A 75 -4.20 -17.20 10.49
C GLU A 75 -2.93 -16.46 10.06
N ARG A 76 -2.39 -16.77 8.88
CA ARG A 76 -1.11 -16.21 8.40
C ARG A 76 -1.21 -14.84 7.75
N PHE A 77 -2.35 -14.47 7.20
CA PHE A 77 -2.54 -13.24 6.43
C PHE A 77 -3.66 -12.37 6.99
N ASP A 78 -3.54 -11.05 6.83
CA ASP A 78 -4.60 -10.09 7.15
C ASP A 78 -5.57 -9.89 5.98
N ALA A 79 -6.65 -9.14 6.22
CA ALA A 79 -7.67 -8.88 5.19
C ALA A 79 -7.11 -8.11 3.97
N SER A 80 -5.99 -7.41 4.11
CA SER A 80 -5.29 -6.73 3.01
C SER A 80 -4.36 -7.67 2.21
N GLY A 81 -4.19 -8.91 2.66
CA GLY A 81 -3.33 -9.93 2.05
C GLY A 81 -1.87 -9.83 2.50
N LYS A 82 -1.58 -8.98 3.48
CA LYS A 82 -0.26 -8.87 4.07
C LYS A 82 -0.09 -9.96 5.13
N GLY A 83 1.07 -10.59 5.17
CA GLY A 83 1.37 -11.61 6.17
C GLY A 83 1.42 -11.00 7.58
N LYS A 84 0.75 -11.63 8.55
CA LYS A 84 0.77 -11.26 9.98
C LYS A 84 2.09 -11.59 10.70
N GLY A 85 3.05 -12.18 9.99
CA GLY A 85 4.37 -12.51 10.53
C GLY A 85 4.29 -13.57 11.63
N LYS A 86 5.01 -13.36 12.74
CA LYS A 86 5.11 -14.30 13.87
C LYS A 86 3.73 -14.59 14.49
N ALA A 87 2.92 -13.56 14.68
CA ALA A 87 1.57 -13.67 15.25
C ALA A 87 0.59 -14.53 14.43
N GLY A 88 0.86 -14.74 13.13
CA GLY A 88 0.06 -15.62 12.29
C GLY A 88 0.64 -17.02 12.08
N ARG A 89 1.79 -17.30 12.70
CA ARG A 89 2.51 -18.59 12.57
C ARG A 89 2.67 -19.31 13.89
N GLU A 90 2.62 -18.58 15.00
CA GLU A 90 2.80 -19.10 16.35
C GLU A 90 1.59 -18.71 17.21
N ASP A 91 1.15 -19.64 18.05
CA ASP A 91 0.13 -19.40 19.06
C ASP A 91 0.79 -18.69 20.25
N LEU A 92 0.50 -17.39 20.40
CA LEU A 92 1.05 -16.59 21.49
C LEU A 92 0.22 -16.86 22.74
N VAL A 93 0.69 -17.80 23.56
CA VAL A 93 0.10 -18.10 24.86
C VAL A 93 0.33 -16.92 25.81
N ASP A 94 -0.73 -16.49 26.49
CA ASP A 94 -0.65 -15.46 27.52
C ASP A 94 0.16 -15.99 28.72
N ASN A 95 1.27 -15.31 29.03
CA ASN A 95 2.16 -15.65 30.14
C ASN A 95 1.81 -14.86 31.42
N SER A 96 0.64 -14.23 31.49
CA SER A 96 0.16 -13.50 32.68
C SER A 96 -0.02 -14.36 33.93
N GLY A 97 0.15 -15.69 33.81
CA GLY A 97 -0.01 -16.66 34.89
C GLY A 97 -1.48 -17.04 35.17
N TYR A 98 -2.42 -16.42 34.47
CA TYR A 98 -3.83 -16.76 34.54
C TYR A 98 -4.16 -17.88 33.55
N VAL A 99 -4.92 -18.86 34.03
CA VAL A 99 -5.42 -19.96 33.18
C VAL A 99 -6.52 -19.41 32.25
N SER A 100 -6.58 -19.92 31.02
CA SER A 100 -7.48 -19.44 29.94
C SER A 100 -8.98 -19.31 30.32
N GLY A 101 -9.45 -20.05 31.33
CA GLY A 101 -10.84 -20.00 31.80
C GLY A 101 -11.12 -18.97 32.91
N TYR A 102 -10.10 -18.27 33.40
CA TYR A 102 -10.24 -17.38 34.57
C TYR A 102 -10.73 -15.98 34.17
N LYS A 103 -11.96 -15.65 34.57
CA LYS A 103 -12.67 -14.42 34.17
C LYS A 103 -12.37 -13.19 35.04
N HIS A 104 -11.60 -13.34 36.12
CA HIS A 104 -11.35 -12.30 37.10
C HIS A 104 -9.88 -11.82 37.10
N ALA A 105 -9.17 -12.02 35.98
CA ALA A 105 -7.84 -11.48 35.81
C ALA A 105 -7.89 -9.94 35.87
N GLY A 106 -7.00 -9.33 36.66
CA GLY A 106 -6.93 -7.87 36.80
C GLY A 106 -8.04 -7.22 37.65
N THR A 107 -8.99 -7.97 38.23
CA THR A 107 -10.08 -7.39 39.04
C THR A 107 -9.79 -7.34 40.54
N TYR A 108 -8.57 -7.64 40.98
CA TYR A 108 -8.20 -7.63 42.40
C TYR A 108 -8.35 -6.22 43.00
N ASP A 109 -7.81 -5.21 42.33
CA ASP A 109 -7.85 -3.81 42.79
C ASP A 109 -9.29 -3.27 42.93
N HIS A 110 -10.21 -3.73 42.09
CA HIS A 110 -11.63 -3.35 42.18
C HIS A 110 -12.34 -3.94 43.40
N LYS A 111 -11.87 -5.08 43.92
CA LYS A 111 -12.43 -5.69 45.15
C LYS A 111 -11.92 -5.01 46.42
N VAL A 112 -10.67 -4.57 46.45
CA VAL A 112 -10.08 -3.95 47.65
C VAL A 112 -10.49 -2.49 47.85
N GLN A 113 -10.94 -1.78 46.80
CA GLN A 113 -11.43 -0.41 46.91
C GLN A 113 -12.85 -0.27 47.48
N GLY A 114 -13.61 -1.37 47.62
CA GLY A 114 -14.95 -1.37 48.22
C GLY A 114 -15.01 -1.54 49.74
N ASN A 115 -13.85 -1.65 50.42
CA ASN A 115 -13.73 -1.87 51.87
C ASN A 115 -13.08 -0.66 52.58
N LYS A 116 -13.50 0.55 52.25
CA LYS A 116 -13.24 1.76 53.06
C LYS A 116 -14.52 2.54 53.28
#